data_AF-A0A662W802-F1
#
_entry.id   AF-A0A662W802-F1
#
_cell.length_a   1.000
_cell.length_b   1.000
_cell.length_c   1.000
_cell.angle_alpha   90.00
_cell.angle_beta   90.00
_cell.angle_gamma   90.00
#
_symmetry.space_group_name_H-M   'P 1'
#
loop_
_entity.id
_entity.type
_entity.pdbx_description
1 polymer ?
#
loop_
_entity_poly.entity_id
_entity_poly.type
_entity_poly.pdbx_seq_one_letter_code
_entity_poly.pdbx_strand_id
1 'polypeptide(L)'
;MIKMRTKLSKLFIMLFIFYFFLLSAAAAEVNEKSISEKYPELKPLVDFVGEEELSVLHLVGFKAAKKAMDELDFERGSSDILALTDAGYIAKVGEYTTEKALDGLMMTSGLSRGKNNLLNIHKPYNSPLWFAFFNKDTKECLYLEVNMSVLKKYIEREKEDRVVLEEFMKLEDEEIFAKISKENIDANKLLENPEEWQEKMEAKVFGGNEFSIITICNVWAYKELPSDFARAVELHDHICPGLTSGYLIAKYVEKNFPTKYPRYEYIVIAIPPWCKDDAIIQYFETNVGHKRLFVKWLTGEQKKEILGYLPEELKDYSTANIFIRWEKGKPKGEGILVGFNWSKFYEETKPAGVSLKEYKKWIKDFKTWRWWWVRLKGDLYLADYMEKPEEFVTIMKRFDVDNQTYIEKLESAGVNPLVEIGLMPKPTPEKIVEVIPSWVYFTMGVLVVVAAVMGGLYVKSRKS
;
A
#
# COMPACT_ATOMS: atom_id res chain seq x y z
N MET A 1 -70.61 -11.15 -60.18
CA MET A 1 -69.70 -11.98 -59.35
C MET A 1 -68.26 -12.14 -59.89
N ILE A 2 -68.00 -12.04 -61.20
CA ILE A 2 -66.66 -12.31 -61.78
C ILE A 2 -65.66 -11.14 -61.60
N LYS A 3 -66.12 -9.87 -61.63
CA LYS A 3 -65.25 -8.68 -61.46
C LYS A 3 -64.70 -8.46 -60.04
N MET A 4 -65.31 -9.06 -59.02
CA MET A 4 -64.90 -8.89 -57.62
C MET A 4 -63.81 -9.89 -57.21
N ARG A 5 -63.82 -11.10 -57.78
CA ARG A 5 -62.81 -12.14 -57.56
C ARG A 5 -61.43 -11.78 -58.10
N THR A 6 -61.35 -11.03 -59.20
CA THR A 6 -60.07 -10.63 -59.83
C THR A 6 -59.39 -9.45 -59.13
N LYS A 7 -60.13 -8.61 -58.40
CA LYS A 7 -59.54 -7.56 -57.55
C LYS A 7 -59.00 -8.12 -56.22
N LEU A 8 -59.71 -9.07 -55.61
CA LEU A 8 -59.23 -9.74 -54.39
C LEU A 8 -57.97 -10.59 -54.65
N SER A 9 -57.88 -11.30 -55.79
CA SER A 9 -56.70 -12.11 -56.10
C SER A 9 -55.45 -11.27 -56.34
N LYS A 10 -55.59 -10.12 -57.02
CA LYS A 10 -54.47 -9.17 -57.22
C LYS A 10 -54.02 -8.54 -55.91
N LEU A 11 -54.93 -8.21 -55.00
CA LEU A 11 -54.60 -7.66 -53.68
C LEU A 11 -53.88 -8.70 -52.81
N PHE A 12 -54.32 -9.97 -52.85
CA PHE A 12 -53.66 -11.07 -52.14
C PHE A 12 -52.24 -11.34 -52.66
N ILE A 13 -52.05 -11.36 -53.98
CA ILE A 13 -50.72 -11.55 -54.58
C ILE A 13 -49.80 -10.38 -54.23
N MET A 14 -50.31 -9.14 -54.23
CA MET A 14 -49.52 -7.96 -53.88
C MET A 14 -49.14 -7.94 -52.39
N LEU A 15 -50.05 -8.32 -51.50
CA LEU A 15 -49.77 -8.51 -50.06
C LEU A 15 -48.78 -9.64 -49.81
N PHE A 16 -48.87 -10.75 -50.55
CA PHE A 16 -47.95 -11.88 -50.41
C PHE A 16 -46.55 -11.52 -50.88
N ILE A 17 -46.41 -10.78 -51.99
CA ILE A 17 -45.13 -10.29 -52.49
C ILE A 17 -44.54 -9.24 -51.53
N PHE A 18 -45.36 -8.35 -50.97
CA PHE A 18 -44.91 -7.36 -49.99
C PHE A 18 -44.48 -8.02 -48.66
N TYR A 19 -45.18 -9.06 -48.23
CA TYR A 19 -44.82 -9.87 -47.06
C TYR A 19 -43.53 -10.68 -47.30
N PHE A 20 -43.34 -11.22 -48.51
CA PHE A 20 -42.10 -11.91 -48.90
C PHE A 20 -40.90 -10.95 -49.00
N PHE A 21 -41.13 -9.71 -49.48
CA PHE A 21 -40.10 -8.67 -49.50
C PHE A 21 -39.76 -8.16 -48.09
N LEU A 22 -40.74 -8.01 -47.20
CA LEU A 22 -40.52 -7.68 -45.78
C LEU A 22 -39.78 -8.80 -45.03
N LEU A 23 -40.08 -10.07 -45.33
CA LEU A 23 -39.34 -11.23 -44.78
C LEU A 23 -37.93 -11.34 -45.36
N SER A 24 -37.71 -10.98 -46.62
CA SER A 24 -36.36 -10.96 -47.22
C SER A 24 -35.52 -9.76 -46.79
N ALA A 25 -36.16 -8.64 -46.46
CA ALA A 25 -35.49 -7.46 -45.91
C ALA A 25 -35.17 -7.61 -44.42
N ALA A 26 -35.96 -8.40 -43.68
CA ALA A 26 -35.64 -8.82 -42.31
C ALA A 26 -34.57 -9.92 -42.24
N ALA A 27 -34.26 -10.59 -43.36
CA ALA A 27 -33.22 -11.61 -43.46
C ALA A 27 -31.90 -11.09 -44.05
N ALA A 28 -31.79 -9.77 -44.26
CA ALA A 28 -30.55 -9.09 -44.58
C ALA A 28 -30.08 -8.25 -43.37
N GLU A 29 -30.17 -8.82 -42.16
CA GLU A 29 -29.16 -8.49 -41.16
C GLU A 29 -27.83 -8.93 -41.76
N VAL A 30 -26.99 -7.96 -42.12
CA VAL A 30 -25.56 -8.21 -42.22
C VAL A 30 -25.21 -8.89 -40.90
N ASN A 31 -24.93 -10.18 -40.95
CA ASN A 31 -24.53 -10.97 -39.80
C ASN A 31 -23.14 -10.44 -39.39
N GLU A 32 -23.14 -9.30 -38.71
CA GLU A 32 -21.96 -8.61 -38.29
C GLU A 32 -21.35 -9.50 -37.23
N LYS A 33 -20.28 -10.21 -37.62
CA LYS A 33 -19.58 -11.15 -36.74
C LYS A 33 -19.37 -10.51 -35.38
N SER A 34 -19.71 -11.24 -34.33
CA SER A 34 -19.56 -10.74 -32.97
C SER A 34 -18.09 -10.43 -32.68
N ILE A 35 -17.82 -9.55 -31.71
CA ILE A 35 -16.44 -9.14 -31.41
C ILE A 35 -15.57 -10.35 -31.01
N SER A 36 -16.17 -11.35 -30.34
CA SER A 36 -15.48 -12.60 -29.99
C SER A 36 -15.17 -13.49 -31.20
N GLU A 37 -15.95 -13.42 -32.28
CA GLU A 37 -15.63 -14.09 -33.55
C GLU A 37 -14.50 -13.37 -34.32
N LYS A 38 -14.43 -12.04 -34.21
CA LYS A 38 -13.38 -11.21 -34.82
C LYS A 38 -12.05 -11.30 -34.09
N TYR A 39 -12.09 -11.45 -32.77
CA TYR A 39 -10.92 -11.56 -31.88
C TYR A 39 -11.05 -12.83 -31.01
N PRO A 40 -10.72 -14.02 -31.55
CA PRO A 40 -10.88 -15.31 -30.85
C PRO A 40 -10.15 -15.39 -29.50
N GLU A 41 -9.07 -14.62 -29.35
CA GLU A 41 -8.30 -14.50 -28.11
C GLU A 41 -9.07 -13.85 -26.96
N LEU A 42 -10.18 -13.14 -27.23
CA LEU A 42 -11.11 -12.65 -26.20
C LEU A 42 -11.95 -13.77 -25.58
N LYS A 43 -11.96 -14.98 -26.15
CA LYS A 43 -12.85 -16.07 -25.73
C LYS A 43 -12.82 -16.34 -24.22
N PRO A 44 -11.66 -16.45 -23.53
CA PRO A 44 -11.67 -16.70 -22.08
C PRO A 44 -12.34 -15.58 -21.28
N LEU A 45 -12.22 -14.33 -21.73
CA LEU A 45 -12.83 -13.17 -21.11
C LEU A 45 -14.34 -13.13 -21.38
N VAL A 46 -14.75 -13.32 -22.65
CA VAL A 46 -16.16 -13.36 -23.05
C VAL A 46 -16.90 -14.51 -22.37
N ASP A 47 -16.30 -15.70 -22.30
CA ASP A 47 -16.90 -16.86 -21.62
C ASP A 47 -17.11 -16.59 -20.10
N PHE A 48 -16.33 -15.67 -19.50
CA PHE A 48 -16.45 -15.30 -18.07
C PHE A 48 -17.45 -14.17 -17.82
N VAL A 49 -17.41 -13.09 -18.60
CA VAL A 49 -18.24 -11.90 -18.36
C VAL A 49 -19.57 -11.92 -19.14
N GLY A 50 -19.61 -12.65 -20.26
CA GLY A 50 -20.69 -12.58 -21.24
C GLY A 50 -20.45 -11.50 -22.30
N GLU A 51 -20.73 -11.81 -23.56
CA GLU A 51 -20.45 -10.89 -24.68
C GLU A 51 -21.22 -9.57 -24.57
N GLU A 52 -22.42 -9.58 -23.99
CA GLU A 52 -23.24 -8.39 -23.74
C GLU A 52 -22.63 -7.43 -22.70
N GLU A 53 -21.88 -7.97 -21.72
CA GLU A 53 -21.29 -7.20 -20.61
C GLU A 53 -19.84 -6.77 -20.87
N LEU A 54 -19.23 -7.28 -21.94
CA LEU A 54 -17.90 -6.88 -22.38
C LEU A 54 -17.85 -5.36 -22.60
N SER A 55 -16.78 -4.72 -22.14
CA SER A 55 -16.65 -3.26 -22.18
C SER A 55 -15.21 -2.83 -22.42
N VAL A 56 -15.00 -1.55 -22.74
CA VAL A 56 -13.67 -0.95 -22.95
C VAL A 56 -12.77 -1.16 -21.74
N LEU A 57 -13.32 -1.11 -20.52
CA LEU A 57 -12.56 -1.42 -19.30
C LEU A 57 -12.05 -2.86 -19.26
N HIS A 58 -12.83 -3.84 -19.72
CA HIS A 58 -12.33 -5.20 -19.85
C HIS A 58 -11.23 -5.29 -20.91
N LEU A 59 -11.40 -4.57 -22.02
CA LEU A 59 -10.46 -4.59 -23.14
C LEU A 59 -9.10 -3.97 -22.80
N VAL A 60 -9.02 -2.93 -21.96
CA VAL A 60 -7.71 -2.37 -21.55
C VAL A 60 -6.90 -3.37 -20.71
N GLY A 61 -7.56 -4.12 -19.82
CA GLY A 61 -6.93 -5.21 -19.07
C GLY A 61 -6.47 -6.37 -19.96
N PHE A 62 -7.31 -6.73 -20.93
CA PHE A 62 -6.96 -7.72 -21.97
C PHE A 62 -5.74 -7.27 -22.79
N LYS A 63 -5.73 -6.02 -23.28
CA LYS A 63 -4.62 -5.45 -24.07
C LYS A 63 -3.32 -5.44 -23.27
N ALA A 64 -3.37 -5.04 -22.00
CA ALA A 64 -2.20 -5.05 -21.12
C ALA A 64 -1.62 -6.46 -20.94
N ALA A 65 -2.49 -7.45 -20.65
CA ALA A 65 -2.09 -8.84 -20.53
C ALA A 65 -1.55 -9.42 -21.83
N LYS A 66 -2.18 -9.14 -22.97
CA LYS A 66 -1.74 -9.64 -24.28
C LYS A 66 -0.37 -9.10 -24.64
N LYS A 67 -0.14 -7.79 -24.48
CA LYS A 67 1.16 -7.17 -24.68
C LYS A 67 2.22 -7.80 -23.77
N ALA A 68 1.90 -8.03 -22.51
CA ALA A 68 2.83 -8.66 -21.57
C ALA A 68 3.19 -10.10 -21.98
N MET A 69 2.21 -10.89 -22.42
CA MET A 69 2.44 -12.25 -22.92
C MET A 69 3.38 -12.26 -24.12
N ASP A 70 3.23 -11.29 -25.02
CA ASP A 70 4.06 -11.20 -26.23
C ASP A 70 5.47 -10.66 -25.91
N GLU A 71 5.60 -9.62 -25.08
CA GLU A 71 6.87 -8.96 -24.75
C GLU A 71 7.74 -9.76 -23.75
N LEU A 72 7.12 -10.56 -22.88
CA LEU A 72 7.81 -11.38 -21.88
C LEU A 72 7.81 -12.88 -22.23
N ASP A 73 7.28 -13.22 -23.40
CA ASP A 73 7.22 -14.57 -23.97
C ASP A 73 6.69 -15.62 -22.98
N PHE A 74 5.43 -15.45 -22.55
CA PHE A 74 4.80 -16.40 -21.64
C PHE A 74 3.40 -16.83 -22.06
N GLU A 75 3.07 -18.08 -21.74
CA GLU A 75 1.75 -18.65 -21.98
C GLU A 75 0.77 -18.36 -20.85
N ARG A 76 -0.51 -18.33 -21.22
CA ARG A 76 -1.62 -18.12 -20.28
C ARG A 76 -1.53 -19.09 -19.10
N GLY A 77 -1.48 -18.55 -17.89
CA GLY A 77 -1.47 -19.30 -16.64
C GLY A 77 -0.09 -19.71 -16.15
N SER A 78 0.99 -19.19 -16.75
CA SER A 78 2.37 -19.39 -16.27
C SER A 78 2.50 -19.04 -14.78
N SER A 79 3.15 -19.92 -14.03
CA SER A 79 3.50 -19.70 -12.60
C SER A 79 4.67 -18.74 -12.43
N ASP A 80 5.38 -18.43 -13.50
CA ASP A 80 6.67 -17.75 -13.47
C ASP A 80 6.53 -16.24 -13.68
N ILE A 81 5.29 -15.78 -13.89
CA ILE A 81 4.92 -14.39 -14.06
C ILE A 81 4.17 -13.88 -12.84
N LEU A 82 4.61 -12.74 -12.31
CA LEU A 82 3.87 -11.95 -11.34
C LEU A 82 3.22 -10.75 -12.01
N ALA A 83 1.91 -10.61 -11.87
CA ALA A 83 1.19 -9.38 -12.22
C ALA A 83 1.02 -8.47 -11.00
N LEU A 84 1.30 -7.18 -11.17
CA LEU A 84 1.00 -6.13 -10.21
C LEU A 84 0.09 -5.10 -10.89
N THR A 85 -0.94 -4.62 -10.22
CA THR A 85 -1.84 -3.60 -10.78
C THR A 85 -2.62 -2.91 -9.67
N ASP A 86 -3.04 -1.66 -9.87
CA ASP A 86 -4.04 -1.02 -9.01
C ASP A 86 -5.49 -1.19 -9.51
N ALA A 87 -5.68 -1.90 -10.64
CA ALA A 87 -6.98 -2.27 -11.16
C ALA A 87 -7.80 -3.05 -10.14
N GLY A 88 -9.09 -2.71 -10.02
CA GLY A 88 -10.01 -3.33 -9.08
C GLY A 88 -9.81 -2.93 -7.62
N TYR A 89 -8.91 -1.96 -7.35
CA TYR A 89 -8.81 -1.30 -6.07
C TYR A 89 -9.64 0.00 -6.07
N ILE A 90 -9.09 1.12 -5.58
CA ILE A 90 -9.81 2.41 -5.46
C ILE A 90 -9.51 3.33 -6.66
N ALA A 91 -8.48 3.06 -7.46
CA ALA A 91 -8.13 3.86 -8.64
C ALA A 91 -9.32 3.95 -9.63
N LYS A 92 -9.60 5.16 -10.12
CA LYS A 92 -10.75 5.46 -10.99
C LYS A 92 -10.34 6.11 -12.29
N VAL A 93 -11.09 5.81 -13.35
CA VAL A 93 -11.08 6.53 -14.61
C VAL A 93 -12.20 7.56 -14.59
N GLY A 94 -11.94 8.76 -14.09
CA GLY A 94 -13.00 9.73 -13.86
C GLY A 94 -14.01 9.23 -12.80
N GLU A 95 -15.24 8.97 -13.21
CA GLU A 95 -16.28 8.40 -12.32
C GLU A 95 -16.32 6.86 -12.34
N TYR A 96 -15.62 6.23 -13.27
CA TYR A 96 -15.67 4.78 -13.50
C TYR A 96 -14.66 4.03 -12.62
N THR A 97 -15.09 2.93 -12.03
CA THR A 97 -14.24 2.00 -11.27
C THR A 97 -13.49 1.05 -12.22
N THR A 98 -12.51 0.29 -11.71
CA THR A 98 -11.52 -0.42 -12.53
C THR A 98 -11.54 -1.94 -12.37
N GLU A 99 -12.52 -2.52 -11.69
CA GLU A 99 -12.66 -3.98 -11.48
C GLU A 99 -12.75 -4.73 -12.80
N LYS A 100 -13.47 -4.18 -13.79
CA LYS A 100 -13.57 -4.77 -15.14
C LYS A 100 -12.20 -4.90 -15.83
N ALA A 101 -11.25 -4.00 -15.56
CA ALA A 101 -9.90 -4.09 -16.10
C ALA A 101 -9.09 -5.21 -15.43
N LEU A 102 -9.35 -5.48 -14.16
CA LEU A 102 -8.78 -6.64 -13.46
C LEU A 102 -9.28 -7.95 -14.09
N ASP A 103 -10.57 -8.07 -14.38
CA ASP A 103 -11.14 -9.24 -15.06
C ASP A 103 -10.49 -9.46 -16.43
N GLY A 104 -10.32 -8.38 -17.20
CA GLY A 104 -9.61 -8.40 -18.47
C GLY A 104 -8.19 -8.96 -18.36
N LEU A 105 -7.42 -8.48 -17.39
CA LEU A 105 -6.07 -8.97 -17.13
C LEU A 105 -6.08 -10.45 -16.71
N MET A 106 -6.92 -10.82 -15.74
CA MET A 106 -6.96 -12.16 -15.16
C MET A 106 -7.37 -13.21 -16.18
N MET A 107 -8.43 -12.95 -16.94
CA MET A 107 -8.97 -13.94 -17.88
C MET A 107 -8.05 -14.15 -19.08
N THR A 108 -7.33 -13.10 -19.50
CA THR A 108 -6.37 -13.16 -20.61
C THR A 108 -5.08 -13.84 -20.21
N SER A 109 -4.45 -13.38 -19.12
CA SER A 109 -3.14 -13.88 -18.67
C SER A 109 -3.23 -15.20 -17.89
N GLY A 110 -4.39 -15.53 -17.32
CA GLY A 110 -4.56 -16.68 -16.43
C GLY A 110 -3.87 -16.53 -15.06
N LEU A 111 -3.36 -15.34 -14.75
CA LEU A 111 -2.76 -14.97 -13.47
C LEU A 111 -3.86 -14.60 -12.48
N SER A 112 -3.67 -14.92 -11.20
CA SER A 112 -4.71 -14.66 -10.19
C SER A 112 -4.16 -14.64 -8.77
N ARG A 113 -4.90 -13.98 -7.87
CA ARG A 113 -4.60 -14.00 -6.43
C ARG A 113 -4.50 -15.43 -5.87
N GLY A 114 -5.38 -16.33 -6.32
CA GLY A 114 -5.42 -17.72 -5.86
C GLY A 114 -4.20 -18.54 -6.27
N LYS A 115 -3.53 -18.16 -7.36
CA LYS A 115 -2.25 -18.73 -7.80
C LYS A 115 -1.03 -18.02 -7.21
N ASN A 116 -1.25 -17.05 -6.32
CA ASN A 116 -0.21 -16.25 -5.69
C ASN A 116 0.74 -15.53 -6.66
N ASN A 117 0.22 -15.16 -7.84
CA ASN A 117 0.99 -14.53 -8.90
C ASN A 117 0.27 -13.32 -9.53
N LEU A 118 -0.65 -12.74 -8.75
CA LEU A 118 -1.25 -11.44 -9.00
C LEU A 118 -1.46 -10.73 -7.67
N LEU A 119 -1.01 -9.47 -7.57
CA LEU A 119 -1.25 -8.60 -6.43
C LEU A 119 -1.95 -7.31 -6.88
N ASN A 120 -3.08 -6.99 -6.25
CA ASN A 120 -3.72 -5.69 -6.46
C ASN A 120 -3.19 -4.67 -5.45
N ILE A 121 -2.40 -3.73 -5.94
CA ILE A 121 -1.67 -2.76 -5.13
C ILE A 121 -2.59 -1.59 -4.79
N HIS A 122 -2.73 -1.30 -3.50
CA HIS A 122 -3.48 -0.14 -3.00
C HIS A 122 -2.84 1.16 -3.50
N LYS A 123 -3.64 1.96 -4.21
CA LYS A 123 -3.26 3.32 -4.61
C LYS A 123 -4.40 4.32 -4.34
N PRO A 124 -4.08 5.61 -4.13
CA PRO A 124 -5.09 6.66 -4.01
C PRO A 124 -6.06 6.68 -5.20
N TYR A 125 -7.31 7.10 -4.97
CA TYR A 125 -8.40 7.07 -5.97
C TYR A 125 -8.11 7.81 -7.28
N ASN A 126 -7.20 8.77 -7.25
CA ASN A 126 -6.80 9.62 -8.36
C ASN A 126 -5.48 9.19 -9.02
N SER A 127 -4.97 8.01 -8.69
CA SER A 127 -3.78 7.45 -9.33
C SER A 127 -4.10 7.02 -10.76
N PRO A 128 -3.15 7.14 -11.70
CA PRO A 128 -3.28 6.54 -13.03
C PRO A 128 -3.47 5.03 -12.92
N LEU A 129 -4.34 4.44 -13.74
CA LEU A 129 -4.48 2.98 -13.85
C LEU A 129 -3.22 2.40 -14.49
N TRP A 130 -2.63 1.37 -13.89
CA TRP A 130 -1.41 0.74 -14.41
C TRP A 130 -1.38 -0.79 -14.23
N PHE A 131 -0.53 -1.43 -15.02
CA PHE A 131 -0.24 -2.85 -14.97
C PHE A 131 1.27 -3.07 -15.04
N ALA A 132 1.78 -4.03 -14.27
CA ALA A 132 3.14 -4.50 -14.42
C ALA A 132 3.15 -6.03 -14.44
N PHE A 133 4.03 -6.60 -15.25
CA PHE A 133 4.23 -8.04 -15.37
C PHE A 133 5.72 -8.31 -15.24
N PHE A 134 6.09 -9.23 -14.36
CA PHE A 134 7.47 -9.57 -14.08
C PHE A 134 7.69 -11.05 -14.32
N ASN A 135 8.67 -11.37 -15.16
CA ASN A 135 9.10 -12.74 -15.43
C ASN A 135 10.24 -13.11 -14.47
N LYS A 136 10.03 -14.12 -13.63
CA LYS A 136 11.01 -14.51 -12.61
C LYS A 136 12.28 -15.11 -13.20
N ASP A 137 12.27 -15.66 -14.40
CA ASP A 137 13.44 -16.32 -14.99
C ASP A 137 14.34 -15.31 -15.68
N THR A 138 13.75 -14.46 -16.53
CA THR A 138 14.50 -13.42 -17.26
C THR A 138 14.80 -12.18 -16.40
N LYS A 139 14.06 -12.00 -15.30
CA LYS A 139 14.04 -10.81 -14.45
C LYS A 139 13.57 -9.55 -15.17
N GLU A 140 12.95 -9.70 -16.34
CA GLU A 140 12.35 -8.60 -17.08
C GLU A 140 10.99 -8.24 -16.49
N CYS A 141 10.74 -6.93 -16.35
CA CYS A 141 9.48 -6.37 -15.94
C CYS A 141 8.96 -5.42 -17.01
N LEU A 142 7.75 -5.69 -17.51
CA LEU A 142 7.01 -4.78 -18.36
C LEU A 142 6.04 -3.96 -17.49
N TYR A 143 6.11 -2.63 -17.57
CA TYR A 143 5.19 -1.69 -16.97
C TYR A 143 4.38 -0.96 -18.06
N LEU A 144 3.08 -0.82 -17.81
CA LEU A 144 2.09 -0.22 -18.69
C LEU A 144 1.22 0.74 -17.88
N GLU A 145 1.33 2.04 -18.15
CA GLU A 145 0.46 3.06 -17.56
C GLU A 145 -0.58 3.50 -18.57
N VAL A 146 -1.85 3.43 -18.20
CA VAL A 146 -2.95 3.71 -19.11
C VAL A 146 -3.09 5.21 -19.38
N ASN A 147 -3.31 5.56 -20.64
CA ASN A 147 -3.73 6.90 -21.01
C ASN A 147 -5.18 7.14 -20.57
N MET A 148 -5.35 7.69 -19.37
CA MET A 148 -6.65 7.88 -18.72
C MET A 148 -7.63 8.74 -19.54
N SER A 149 -7.12 9.69 -20.34
CA SER A 149 -7.96 10.54 -21.20
C SER A 149 -8.52 9.77 -22.39
N VAL A 150 -7.69 8.95 -23.04
CA VAL A 150 -8.13 8.06 -24.14
C VAL A 150 -9.11 7.03 -23.60
N LEU A 151 -8.77 6.35 -22.50
CA LEU A 151 -9.64 5.34 -21.91
C LEU A 151 -11.01 5.91 -21.54
N LYS A 152 -11.04 7.07 -20.86
CA LYS A 152 -12.30 7.75 -20.49
C LYS A 152 -13.17 8.08 -21.71
N LYS A 153 -12.57 8.62 -22.77
CA LYS A 153 -13.28 8.94 -24.02
C LYS A 153 -13.98 7.70 -24.60
N TYR A 154 -13.30 6.56 -24.60
CA TYR A 154 -13.87 5.32 -25.15
C TYR A 154 -14.95 4.73 -24.24
N ILE A 155 -14.79 4.79 -22.91
CA ILE A 155 -15.83 4.39 -21.95
C ILE A 155 -17.09 5.25 -22.12
N GLU A 156 -16.96 6.56 -22.33
CA GLU A 156 -18.12 7.44 -22.51
C GLU A 156 -18.86 7.13 -23.82
N ARG A 157 -18.13 6.84 -24.89
CA ARG A 157 -18.70 6.46 -26.19
C ARG A 157 -19.36 5.07 -26.18
N GLU A 158 -18.90 4.14 -25.34
CA GLU A 158 -19.47 2.78 -25.28
C GLU A 158 -20.92 2.76 -24.80
N LYS A 159 -21.34 3.79 -24.08
CA LYS A 159 -22.74 3.98 -23.64
C LYS A 159 -23.69 4.26 -24.81
N GLU A 160 -23.17 4.73 -25.93
CA GLU A 160 -23.94 5.12 -27.12
C GLU A 160 -23.94 4.01 -28.17
N ASP A 161 -22.77 3.41 -28.44
CA ASP A 161 -22.61 2.41 -29.50
C ASP A 161 -21.53 1.37 -29.14
N ARG A 162 -21.88 0.08 -29.26
CA ARG A 162 -20.97 -1.04 -29.00
C ARG A 162 -19.91 -1.25 -30.08
N VAL A 163 -20.07 -0.65 -31.28
CA VAL A 163 -19.02 -0.62 -32.31
C VAL A 163 -17.70 -0.07 -31.76
N VAL A 164 -17.76 0.79 -30.74
CA VAL A 164 -16.58 1.36 -30.07
C VAL A 164 -15.63 0.31 -29.49
N LEU A 165 -16.11 -0.89 -29.14
CA LEU A 165 -15.28 -1.97 -28.63
C LEU A 165 -14.29 -2.45 -29.71
N GLU A 166 -14.77 -2.56 -30.95
CA GLU A 166 -13.92 -2.92 -32.08
C GLU A 166 -12.97 -1.80 -32.48
N GLU A 167 -13.41 -0.54 -32.38
CA GLU A 167 -12.52 0.60 -32.58
C GLU A 167 -11.41 0.65 -31.54
N PHE A 168 -11.73 0.38 -30.27
CA PHE A 168 -10.74 0.32 -29.20
C PHE A 168 -9.73 -0.81 -29.44
N MET A 169 -10.20 -1.97 -29.89
CA MET A 169 -9.33 -3.10 -30.24
C MET A 169 -8.35 -2.79 -31.37
N LYS A 170 -8.65 -1.82 -32.24
CA LYS A 170 -7.77 -1.39 -33.34
C LYS A 170 -6.74 -0.34 -32.92
N LEU A 171 -6.83 0.22 -31.71
CA LEU A 171 -5.83 1.15 -31.21
C LEU A 171 -4.49 0.45 -31.04
N GLU A 172 -3.43 1.17 -31.39
CA GLU A 172 -2.06 0.78 -31.10
C GLU A 172 -1.76 0.92 -29.60
N ASP A 173 -0.76 0.18 -29.12
CA ASP A 173 -0.43 0.16 -27.69
C ASP A 173 -0.06 1.55 -27.17
N GLU A 174 0.66 2.36 -27.96
CA GLU A 174 1.08 3.73 -27.61
C GLU A 174 -0.09 4.72 -27.53
N GLU A 175 -1.24 4.39 -28.12
CA GLU A 175 -2.47 5.18 -27.97
C GLU A 175 -3.18 4.85 -26.66
N ILE A 176 -3.15 3.57 -26.26
CA ILE A 176 -3.80 3.05 -25.05
C ILE A 176 -2.98 3.37 -23.80
N PHE A 177 -1.66 3.24 -23.88
CA PHE A 177 -0.74 3.38 -22.75
C PHE A 177 0.09 4.66 -22.88
N ALA A 178 -0.05 5.55 -21.90
CA ALA A 178 0.76 6.76 -21.80
C ALA A 178 2.23 6.46 -21.48
N LYS A 179 2.52 5.27 -20.93
CA LYS A 179 3.88 4.78 -20.69
C LYS A 179 3.95 3.27 -20.91
N ILE A 180 4.96 2.86 -21.66
CA ILE A 180 5.37 1.47 -21.84
C ILE A 180 6.86 1.41 -21.49
N SER A 181 7.24 0.59 -20.53
CA SER A 181 8.64 0.44 -20.12
C SER A 181 8.95 -1.01 -19.82
N LYS A 182 10.02 -1.54 -20.41
CA LYS A 182 10.52 -2.89 -20.14
C LYS A 182 11.93 -2.79 -19.57
N GLU A 183 12.10 -3.24 -18.34
CA GLU A 183 13.36 -3.14 -17.61
C GLU A 183 13.75 -4.46 -16.97
N ASN A 184 15.05 -4.75 -16.93
CA ASN A 184 15.57 -5.87 -16.16
C ASN A 184 15.81 -5.42 -14.71
N ILE A 185 15.07 -6.00 -13.76
CA ILE A 185 15.06 -5.59 -12.35
C ILE A 185 15.66 -6.65 -11.42
N ASP A 186 16.61 -7.45 -11.93
CA ASP A 186 17.35 -8.45 -11.15
C ASP A 186 18.00 -7.81 -9.90
N ALA A 187 17.62 -8.29 -8.71
CA ALA A 187 18.15 -7.80 -7.45
C ALA A 187 19.68 -7.74 -7.38
N ASN A 188 20.40 -8.73 -7.91
CA ASN A 188 21.87 -8.71 -7.88
C ASN A 188 22.41 -7.55 -8.70
N LYS A 189 21.89 -7.34 -9.92
CA LYS A 189 22.27 -6.20 -10.75
C LYS A 189 21.95 -4.86 -10.09
N LEU A 190 20.75 -4.75 -9.49
CA LEU A 190 20.33 -3.54 -8.78
C LEU A 190 21.24 -3.24 -7.58
N LEU A 191 21.67 -4.26 -6.85
CA LEU A 191 22.51 -4.10 -5.67
C LEU A 191 24.01 -3.90 -6.00
N GLU A 192 24.48 -4.45 -7.13
CA GLU A 192 25.87 -4.32 -7.60
C GLU A 192 26.11 -2.99 -8.34
N ASN A 193 25.15 -2.52 -9.15
CA ASN A 193 25.25 -1.30 -9.94
C ASN A 193 24.08 -0.33 -9.65
N PRO A 194 23.96 0.19 -8.42
CA PRO A 194 22.78 0.93 -8.00
C PRO A 194 22.63 2.31 -8.63
N GLU A 195 23.72 2.94 -9.08
CA GLU A 195 23.68 4.25 -9.75
C GLU A 195 22.87 4.20 -11.05
N GLU A 196 23.03 3.17 -11.87
CA GLU A 196 22.29 3.03 -13.14
C GLU A 196 20.78 2.93 -12.90
N TRP A 197 20.38 2.16 -11.88
CA TRP A 197 18.96 2.08 -11.51
C TRP A 197 18.45 3.37 -10.86
N GLN A 198 19.29 4.09 -10.14
CA GLN A 198 18.91 5.38 -9.56
C GLN A 198 18.50 6.39 -10.63
N GLU A 199 19.21 6.44 -11.76
CA GLU A 199 18.84 7.29 -12.90
C GLU A 199 17.43 6.93 -13.42
N LYS A 200 17.13 5.63 -13.53
CA LYS A 200 15.79 5.14 -13.92
C LYS A 200 14.71 5.44 -12.89
N MET A 201 15.06 5.36 -11.61
CA MET A 201 14.17 5.71 -10.50
C MET A 201 13.80 7.19 -10.53
N GLU A 202 14.75 8.08 -10.83
CA GLU A 202 14.52 9.52 -10.99
C GLU A 202 13.74 9.84 -12.27
N ALA A 203 14.03 9.14 -13.36
CA ALA A 203 13.30 9.24 -14.63
C ALA A 203 11.86 8.69 -14.56
N LYS A 204 11.52 8.01 -13.47
CA LYS A 204 10.23 7.37 -13.24
C LYS A 204 9.83 6.43 -14.37
N VAL A 205 10.72 5.51 -14.73
CA VAL A 205 10.47 4.54 -15.82
C VAL A 205 9.22 3.69 -15.58
N PHE A 206 8.80 3.52 -14.33
CA PHE A 206 7.56 2.85 -13.93
C PHE A 206 6.51 3.80 -13.33
N GLY A 207 6.49 5.06 -13.79
CA GLY A 207 5.45 6.01 -13.40
C GLY A 207 5.47 6.43 -11.93
N GLY A 208 6.58 6.21 -11.21
CA GLY A 208 6.66 6.44 -9.76
C GLY A 208 6.45 5.18 -8.91
N ASN A 209 6.22 4.02 -9.55
CA ASN A 209 6.07 2.72 -8.88
C ASN A 209 7.39 1.94 -8.76
N GLU A 210 8.54 2.57 -9.01
CA GLU A 210 9.83 1.87 -9.14
C GLU A 210 10.17 1.11 -7.87
N PHE A 211 10.05 1.76 -6.71
CA PHE A 211 10.35 1.13 -5.44
C PHE A 211 9.36 0.00 -5.09
N SER A 212 8.06 0.19 -5.36
CA SER A 212 7.05 -0.85 -5.18
C SER A 212 7.35 -2.08 -6.03
N ILE A 213 7.61 -1.89 -7.32
CA ILE A 213 7.82 -2.99 -8.27
C ILE A 213 9.11 -3.73 -7.94
N ILE A 214 10.25 -3.05 -7.76
CA ILE A 214 11.52 -3.76 -7.52
C ILE A 214 11.51 -4.54 -6.21
N THR A 215 10.85 -4.04 -5.17
CA THR A 215 10.82 -4.73 -3.87
C THR A 215 9.88 -5.92 -3.89
N ILE A 216 8.66 -5.76 -4.43
CA ILE A 216 7.67 -6.84 -4.51
C ILE A 216 8.17 -7.96 -5.42
N CYS A 217 8.59 -7.64 -6.66
CA CYS A 217 8.98 -8.64 -7.65
C CYS A 217 10.19 -9.47 -7.18
N ASN A 218 11.22 -8.81 -6.61
CA ASN A 218 12.43 -9.54 -6.21
C ASN A 218 12.21 -10.43 -4.99
N VAL A 219 11.41 -10.01 -4.00
CA VAL A 219 11.11 -10.90 -2.86
C VAL A 219 10.23 -12.06 -3.29
N TRP A 220 9.22 -11.80 -4.13
CA TRP A 220 8.38 -12.86 -4.70
C TRP A 220 9.20 -13.88 -5.50
N ALA A 221 10.12 -13.42 -6.34
CA ALA A 221 11.02 -14.29 -7.09
C ALA A 221 12.01 -15.06 -6.22
N TYR A 222 12.41 -14.49 -5.08
CA TYR A 222 13.39 -15.09 -4.18
C TYR A 222 12.80 -16.22 -3.34
N LYS A 223 11.58 -16.07 -2.81
CA LYS A 223 11.03 -17.03 -1.84
C LYS A 223 9.54 -17.35 -1.96
N GLU A 224 8.85 -16.81 -2.97
CA GLU A 224 7.39 -16.70 -3.00
C GLU A 224 6.84 -15.94 -1.77
N LEU A 225 5.72 -15.25 -1.92
CA LEU A 225 5.13 -14.50 -0.79
C LEU A 225 4.12 -15.39 -0.05
N PRO A 226 4.21 -15.53 1.28
CA PRO A 226 3.10 -16.08 2.06
C PRO A 226 1.81 -15.33 1.76
N SER A 227 0.70 -16.05 1.58
CA SER A 227 -0.56 -15.44 1.09
C SER A 227 -1.12 -14.39 2.05
N ASP A 228 -0.93 -14.58 3.35
CA ASP A 228 -1.27 -13.60 4.39
C ASP A 228 -0.36 -12.37 4.35
N PHE A 229 0.95 -12.54 4.14
CA PHE A 229 1.87 -11.43 3.94
C PHE A 229 1.56 -10.65 2.65
N ALA A 230 1.21 -11.34 1.57
CA ALA A 230 0.81 -10.72 0.31
C ALA A 230 -0.37 -9.74 0.49
N ARG A 231 -1.33 -10.02 1.40
CA ARG A 231 -2.40 -9.07 1.72
C ARG A 231 -1.87 -7.80 2.39
N ALA A 232 -0.86 -7.92 3.25
CA ALA A 232 -0.24 -6.75 3.88
C ALA A 232 0.53 -5.92 2.84
N VAL A 233 1.16 -6.58 1.86
CA VAL A 233 1.84 -5.92 0.73
C VAL A 233 0.84 -5.18 -0.16
N GLU A 234 -0.31 -5.80 -0.47
CA GLU A 234 -1.39 -5.16 -1.24
C GLU A 234 -1.86 -3.86 -0.57
N LEU A 235 -2.01 -3.85 0.76
CA LEU A 235 -2.38 -2.66 1.53
C LEU A 235 -1.25 -1.62 1.61
N HIS A 236 -0.02 -2.06 1.91
CA HIS A 236 1.11 -1.18 2.18
C HIS A 236 1.76 -0.61 0.91
N ASP A 237 1.51 -1.24 -0.25
CA ASP A 237 1.92 -0.88 -1.60
C ASP A 237 3.37 -1.20 -2.03
N HIS A 238 4.20 -1.69 -1.12
CA HIS A 238 5.56 -2.15 -1.40
C HIS A 238 6.04 -3.11 -0.31
N ILE A 239 7.18 -3.76 -0.53
CA ILE A 239 7.88 -4.47 0.56
C ILE A 239 8.99 -3.57 1.08
N CYS A 240 9.08 -3.45 2.40
CA CYS A 240 10.22 -2.84 3.07
C CYS A 240 10.51 -3.58 4.37
N PRO A 241 11.70 -3.40 4.98
CA PRO A 241 12.06 -4.10 6.21
C PRO A 241 11.08 -3.78 7.35
N GLY A 242 10.47 -2.59 7.31
CA GLY A 242 9.44 -2.19 8.25
C GLY A 242 8.16 -3.03 8.12
N LEU A 243 7.68 -3.31 6.90
CA LEU A 243 6.50 -4.14 6.68
C LEU A 243 6.78 -5.60 7.07
N THR A 244 7.91 -6.14 6.61
CA THR A 244 8.34 -7.51 6.96
C THR A 244 8.51 -7.68 8.45
N SER A 245 9.06 -6.68 9.16
CA SER A 245 9.12 -6.68 10.64
C SER A 245 7.73 -6.80 11.29
N GLY A 246 6.70 -6.18 10.71
CA GLY A 246 5.33 -6.29 11.20
C GLY A 246 4.74 -7.68 11.02
N TYR A 247 5.02 -8.33 9.88
CA TYR A 247 4.64 -9.71 9.65
C TYR A 247 5.32 -10.66 10.64
N LEU A 248 6.63 -10.50 10.87
CA LEU A 248 7.35 -11.28 11.89
C LEU A 248 6.78 -11.05 13.30
N ILE A 249 6.44 -9.81 13.65
CA ILE A 249 5.78 -9.49 14.93
C ILE A 249 4.42 -10.20 15.02
N ALA A 250 3.62 -10.18 13.95
CA ALA A 250 2.32 -10.84 13.94
C ALA A 250 2.45 -12.36 14.15
N LYS A 251 3.34 -13.03 13.42
CA LYS A 251 3.62 -14.47 13.59
C LYS A 251 4.14 -14.78 15.01
N TYR A 252 4.99 -13.91 15.57
CA TYR A 252 5.47 -14.07 16.93
C TYR A 252 4.34 -13.97 17.97
N VAL A 253 3.47 -12.97 17.84
CA VAL A 253 2.36 -12.72 18.77
C VAL A 253 1.31 -13.83 18.68
N GLU A 254 0.99 -14.28 17.46
CA GLU A 254 0.11 -15.44 17.22
C GLU A 254 0.60 -16.68 18.00
N LYS A 255 1.92 -16.95 17.97
CA LYS A 255 2.52 -18.10 18.66
C LYS A 255 2.63 -17.90 20.19
N ASN A 256 3.05 -16.72 20.64
CA ASN A 256 3.51 -16.51 22.03
C ASN A 256 2.51 -15.76 22.92
N PHE A 257 1.47 -15.19 22.33
CA PHE A 257 0.42 -14.45 23.04
C PHE A 257 -0.98 -14.69 22.44
N PRO A 258 -1.36 -15.94 22.09
CA PRO A 258 -2.51 -16.24 21.23
C PRO A 258 -3.86 -15.79 21.81
N THR A 259 -4.83 -15.58 20.94
CA THR A 259 -6.25 -15.42 21.29
C THR A 259 -7.10 -16.13 20.26
N LYS A 260 -8.31 -16.56 20.66
CA LYS A 260 -9.32 -17.11 19.74
C LYS A 260 -9.96 -16.03 18.88
N TYR A 261 -9.95 -14.77 19.33
CA TYR A 261 -10.71 -13.68 18.73
C TYR A 261 -9.85 -12.40 18.62
N PRO A 262 -8.80 -12.39 17.77
CA PRO A 262 -7.81 -11.31 17.71
C PRO A 262 -8.43 -9.93 17.54
N ARG A 263 -9.37 -9.78 16.60
CA ARG A 263 -10.11 -8.53 16.39
C ARG A 263 -10.81 -8.00 17.64
N TYR A 264 -11.32 -8.90 18.50
CA TYR A 264 -12.19 -8.53 19.62
C TYR A 264 -11.47 -8.49 20.97
N GLU A 265 -10.35 -9.18 21.10
CA GLU A 265 -9.60 -9.31 22.34
C GLU A 265 -8.29 -8.54 22.34
N TYR A 266 -7.67 -8.33 21.17
CA TYR A 266 -6.49 -7.48 21.11
C TYR A 266 -6.84 -6.00 21.03
N ILE A 267 -6.12 -5.23 21.83
CA ILE A 267 -5.94 -3.79 21.66
C ILE A 267 -4.45 -3.57 21.44
N VAL A 268 -4.11 -2.88 20.36
CA VAL A 268 -2.72 -2.64 19.95
C VAL A 268 -2.40 -1.17 20.12
N ILE A 269 -1.25 -0.88 20.71
CA ILE A 269 -0.68 0.47 20.74
C ILE A 269 0.61 0.45 19.91
N ALA A 270 0.60 1.12 18.76
CA ALA A 270 1.78 1.32 17.93
C ALA A 270 2.72 2.32 18.60
N ILE A 271 3.91 1.87 19.03
CA ILE A 271 4.84 2.70 19.80
C ILE A 271 6.32 2.37 19.56
N PRO A 272 7.01 3.13 18.67
CA PRO A 272 6.46 4.12 17.75
C PRO A 272 5.75 3.47 16.54
N PRO A 273 4.97 4.25 15.77
CA PRO A 273 4.40 3.76 14.51
C PRO A 273 5.44 3.68 13.39
N TRP A 274 5.32 2.64 12.55
CA TRP A 274 5.96 2.52 11.23
C TRP A 274 5.22 1.48 10.38
N CYS A 275 5.74 1.14 9.20
CA CYS A 275 5.16 0.20 8.24
C CYS A 275 4.66 -1.14 8.84
N LYS A 276 5.18 -1.57 9.99
CA LYS A 276 4.71 -2.78 10.68
C LYS A 276 3.23 -2.73 10.99
N ASP A 277 2.68 -1.54 11.26
CA ASP A 277 1.33 -1.41 11.79
C ASP A 277 0.29 -1.72 10.72
N ASP A 278 0.61 -1.56 9.43
CA ASP A 278 -0.24 -2.01 8.32
C ASP A 278 -0.30 -3.55 8.25
N ALA A 279 0.81 -4.24 8.50
CA ALA A 279 0.81 -5.70 8.64
C ALA A 279 0.01 -6.15 9.87
N ILE A 280 0.12 -5.46 11.00
CA ILE A 280 -0.67 -5.77 12.21
C ILE A 280 -2.16 -5.57 11.97
N ILE A 281 -2.55 -4.47 11.31
CA ILE A 281 -3.94 -4.21 10.91
C ILE A 281 -4.45 -5.34 10.02
N GLN A 282 -3.67 -5.72 9.00
CA GLN A 282 -4.08 -6.72 8.03
C GLN A 282 -4.17 -8.12 8.65
N TYR A 283 -3.26 -8.47 9.56
CA TYR A 283 -3.16 -9.81 10.14
C TYR A 283 -4.18 -10.05 11.27
N PHE A 284 -4.40 -9.06 12.14
CA PHE A 284 -5.28 -9.20 13.31
C PHE A 284 -6.61 -8.46 13.20
N GLU A 285 -6.85 -7.72 12.11
CA GLU A 285 -8.05 -6.89 11.91
C GLU A 285 -8.22 -5.76 12.95
N THR A 286 -7.12 -5.34 13.57
CA THR A 286 -7.10 -4.37 14.67
C THR A 286 -7.00 -2.93 14.18
N ASN A 287 -7.80 -2.49 13.20
CA ASN A 287 -7.68 -1.11 12.69
C ASN A 287 -8.20 -0.03 13.65
N VAL A 288 -7.86 1.23 13.34
CA VAL A 288 -8.26 2.42 14.13
C VAL A 288 -9.78 2.57 14.17
N GLY A 289 -10.49 2.30 13.06
CA GLY A 289 -11.95 2.38 12.98
C GLY A 289 -12.68 1.38 13.87
N HIS A 290 -12.09 0.20 14.09
CA HIS A 290 -12.56 -0.80 15.05
C HIS A 290 -12.23 -0.43 16.51
N LYS A 291 -11.54 0.69 16.74
CA LYS A 291 -11.03 1.13 18.06
C LYS A 291 -10.09 0.09 18.68
N ARG A 292 -9.27 -0.54 17.83
CA ARG A 292 -8.33 -1.62 18.24
C ARG A 292 -6.87 -1.30 18.01
N LEU A 293 -6.53 -0.21 17.30
CA LEU A 293 -5.17 0.31 17.19
C LEU A 293 -5.14 1.77 17.62
N PHE A 294 -4.18 2.09 18.47
CA PHE A 294 -3.88 3.44 18.92
C PHE A 294 -2.43 3.78 18.61
N VAL A 295 -2.18 5.00 18.15
CA VAL A 295 -0.85 5.40 17.70
C VAL A 295 -0.21 6.33 18.72
N LYS A 296 1.02 6.00 19.14
CA LYS A 296 1.83 6.80 20.07
C LYS A 296 3.19 7.08 19.45
N TRP A 297 3.43 8.35 19.15
CA TRP A 297 4.73 8.79 18.68
C TRP A 297 5.75 8.82 19.82
N LEU A 298 7.00 8.47 19.52
CA LEU A 298 8.14 8.67 20.43
C LEU A 298 9.11 9.67 19.82
N THR A 299 9.53 10.66 20.61
CA THR A 299 10.59 11.60 20.21
C THR A 299 11.95 10.89 20.09
N GLY A 300 12.89 11.52 19.38
CA GLY A 300 14.25 10.98 19.28
C GLY A 300 14.97 10.87 20.64
N GLU A 301 14.61 11.73 21.59
CA GLU A 301 15.12 11.69 22.97
C GLU A 301 14.52 10.52 23.75
N GLN A 302 13.20 10.35 23.71
CA GLN A 302 12.53 9.22 24.36
C GLN A 302 13.06 7.87 23.84
N LYS A 303 13.28 7.74 22.52
CA LYS A 303 13.89 6.54 21.92
C LYS A 303 15.27 6.21 22.49
N LYS A 304 16.09 7.23 22.80
CA LYS A 304 17.42 7.04 23.41
C LYS A 304 17.31 6.74 24.90
N GLU A 305 16.41 7.42 25.59
CA GLU A 305 16.22 7.30 27.04
C GLU A 305 15.78 5.88 27.42
N ILE A 306 14.89 5.26 26.64
CA ILE A 306 14.43 3.88 26.83
C ILE A 306 15.61 2.92 26.99
N LEU A 307 16.68 3.07 26.19
CA LEU A 307 17.85 2.20 26.24
C LEU A 307 18.56 2.19 27.60
N GLY A 308 18.44 3.30 28.36
CA GLY A 308 18.99 3.41 29.71
C GLY A 308 18.21 2.62 30.77
N TYR A 309 16.97 2.24 30.48
CA TYR A 309 16.09 1.51 31.39
C TYR A 309 15.89 0.03 31.00
N LEU A 310 16.38 -0.37 29.83
CA LEU A 310 16.31 -1.75 29.39
C LEU A 310 17.44 -2.59 30.03
N PRO A 311 17.13 -3.84 30.44
CA PRO A 311 18.16 -4.86 30.69
C PRO A 311 19.13 -4.98 29.52
N GLU A 312 20.38 -5.40 29.80
CA GLU A 312 21.45 -5.45 28.79
C GLU A 312 21.04 -6.32 27.58
N GLU A 313 20.42 -7.47 27.84
CA GLU A 313 19.94 -8.42 26.84
C GLU A 313 18.83 -7.87 25.92
N LEU A 314 18.19 -6.75 26.29
CA LEU A 314 17.12 -6.12 25.51
C LEU A 314 17.58 -4.85 24.79
N LYS A 315 18.82 -4.39 24.97
CA LYS A 315 19.31 -3.13 24.37
C LYS A 315 19.41 -3.16 22.84
N ASP A 316 19.51 -4.35 22.26
CA ASP A 316 19.49 -4.55 20.80
C ASP A 316 18.09 -4.47 20.17
N TYR A 317 17.04 -4.47 21.00
CA TYR A 317 15.66 -4.45 20.56
C TYR A 317 15.08 -3.04 20.68
N SER A 318 14.51 -2.55 19.58
CA SER A 318 13.68 -1.35 19.62
C SER A 318 12.24 -1.70 19.94
N THR A 319 11.58 -0.90 20.77
CA THR A 319 10.14 -1.04 21.04
C THR A 319 9.34 -0.95 19.74
N ALA A 320 8.28 -1.76 19.62
CA ALA A 320 7.45 -1.82 18.42
C ALA A 320 5.96 -1.59 18.72
N ASN A 321 5.32 -2.55 19.39
CA ASN A 321 3.91 -2.49 19.74
C ASN A 321 3.70 -2.93 21.18
N ILE A 322 2.72 -2.34 21.84
CA ILE A 322 2.08 -2.95 23.00
C ILE A 322 0.86 -3.72 22.49
N PHE A 323 0.74 -4.98 22.88
CA PHE A 323 -0.48 -5.77 22.68
C PHE A 323 -1.12 -5.99 24.04
N ILE A 324 -2.39 -5.63 24.17
CA ILE A 324 -3.24 -5.91 25.31
C ILE A 324 -4.24 -6.96 24.88
N ARG A 325 -4.28 -8.10 25.56
CA ARG A 325 -5.31 -9.13 25.39
C ARG A 325 -6.31 -8.99 26.53
N TRP A 326 -7.52 -8.57 26.18
CA TRP A 326 -8.61 -8.38 27.11
C TRP A 326 -9.89 -9.02 26.58
N GLU A 327 -10.34 -10.10 27.24
CA GLU A 327 -11.62 -10.72 26.94
C GLU A 327 -12.76 -9.88 27.56
N LYS A 328 -13.74 -9.50 26.75
CA LYS A 328 -14.86 -8.64 27.18
C LYS A 328 -15.58 -9.26 28.38
N GLY A 329 -15.74 -8.46 29.44
CA GLY A 329 -16.41 -8.89 30.68
C GLY A 329 -15.51 -9.61 31.68
N LYS A 330 -14.24 -9.88 31.35
CA LYS A 330 -13.26 -10.32 32.36
C LYS A 330 -12.79 -9.13 33.19
N PRO A 331 -12.51 -9.34 34.48
CA PRO A 331 -12.01 -8.29 35.37
C PRO A 331 -10.54 -7.96 35.14
N LYS A 332 -9.79 -8.84 34.47
CA LYS A 332 -8.36 -8.69 34.22
C LYS A 332 -8.01 -9.09 32.80
N GLY A 333 -6.98 -8.45 32.25
CA GLY A 333 -6.32 -8.82 31.01
C GLY A 333 -4.80 -8.92 31.21
N GLU A 334 -4.10 -9.18 30.13
CA GLU A 334 -2.64 -9.24 30.10
C GLU A 334 -2.14 -8.33 28.98
N GLY A 335 -0.99 -7.72 29.17
CA GLY A 335 -0.33 -6.90 28.16
C GLY A 335 1.12 -7.30 27.95
N ILE A 336 1.61 -7.14 26.72
CA ILE A 336 3.00 -7.34 26.34
C ILE A 336 3.53 -6.13 25.58
N LEU A 337 4.77 -5.76 25.84
CA LEU A 337 5.56 -4.87 24.98
C LEU A 337 6.46 -5.74 24.10
N VAL A 338 6.30 -5.62 22.78
CA VAL A 338 7.08 -6.34 21.79
C VAL A 338 8.20 -5.47 21.26
N GLY A 339 9.37 -6.06 21.06
CA GLY A 339 10.55 -5.43 20.47
C GLY A 339 11.02 -6.13 19.21
N PHE A 340 11.69 -5.36 18.33
CA PHE A 340 12.31 -5.86 17.10
C PHE A 340 13.82 -5.58 17.10
N ASN A 341 14.62 -6.58 16.72
CA ASN A 341 16.08 -6.51 16.72
C ASN A 341 16.63 -5.82 15.46
N TRP A 342 16.56 -4.49 15.44
CA TRP A 342 17.19 -3.71 14.38
C TRP A 342 18.71 -3.76 14.42
N SER A 343 19.34 -4.00 15.58
CA SER A 343 20.79 -4.17 15.66
C SER A 343 21.25 -5.31 14.75
N LYS A 344 20.69 -6.52 14.91
CA LYS A 344 20.96 -7.69 14.07
C LYS A 344 20.67 -7.40 12.60
N PHE A 345 19.52 -6.81 12.29
CA PHE A 345 19.19 -6.44 10.90
C PHE A 345 20.29 -5.60 10.25
N TYR A 346 20.75 -4.54 10.93
CA TYR A 346 21.75 -3.65 10.36
C TYR A 346 23.14 -4.27 10.32
N GLU A 347 23.53 -5.10 11.30
CA GLU A 347 24.82 -5.79 11.26
C GLU A 347 24.91 -6.77 10.09
N GLU A 348 23.87 -7.59 9.90
CA GLU A 348 23.86 -8.69 8.93
C GLU A 348 23.66 -8.24 7.48
N THR A 349 23.03 -7.08 7.27
CA THR A 349 22.76 -6.56 5.91
C THR A 349 23.79 -5.55 5.42
N LYS A 350 24.69 -5.09 6.29
CA LYS A 350 25.66 -4.05 5.97
C LYS A 350 26.69 -4.52 4.93
N PRO A 351 27.01 -3.70 3.92
CA PRO A 351 28.11 -3.99 3.01
C PRO A 351 29.46 -4.13 3.73
N ALA A 352 30.36 -4.92 3.13
CA ALA A 352 31.77 -4.94 3.53
C ALA A 352 32.39 -3.55 3.38
N GLY A 353 33.27 -3.17 4.32
CA GLY A 353 33.96 -1.87 4.30
C GLY A 353 33.13 -0.66 4.73
N VAL A 354 31.80 -0.77 4.86
CA VAL A 354 30.94 0.31 5.37
C VAL A 354 30.81 0.19 6.89
N SER A 355 30.84 1.30 7.64
CA SER A 355 30.62 1.28 9.09
C SER A 355 29.13 1.19 9.44
N LEU A 356 28.76 0.57 10.56
CA LEU A 356 27.35 0.47 11.00
C LEU A 356 26.69 1.86 11.13
N LYS A 357 27.44 2.82 11.69
CA LYS A 357 26.97 4.20 11.88
C LYS A 357 26.66 4.88 10.55
N GLU A 358 27.43 4.60 9.51
CA GLU A 358 27.18 5.12 8.17
C GLU A 358 25.99 4.42 7.52
N TYR A 359 25.97 3.09 7.55
CA TYR A 359 24.89 2.29 6.96
C TYR A 359 23.51 2.61 7.54
N LYS A 360 23.41 2.81 8.86
CA LYS A 360 22.16 3.25 9.51
C LYS A 360 21.63 4.61 9.01
N LYS A 361 22.47 5.45 8.39
CA LYS A 361 22.03 6.73 7.79
C LYS A 361 21.45 6.55 6.39
N TRP A 362 21.83 5.50 5.67
CA TRP A 362 21.39 5.23 4.30
C TRP A 362 19.87 5.14 4.18
N ILE A 363 19.18 4.60 5.20
CA ILE A 363 17.70 4.51 5.25
C ILE A 363 16.98 5.86 5.08
N LYS A 364 17.67 6.98 5.39
CA LYS A 364 17.17 8.36 5.28
C LYS A 364 17.82 9.14 4.13
N ASP A 365 18.72 8.53 3.36
CA ASP A 365 19.40 9.17 2.25
C ASP A 365 18.55 9.12 0.98
N PHE A 366 17.40 9.80 1.01
CA PHE A 366 16.42 9.81 -0.09
C PHE A 366 16.90 10.50 -1.38
N LYS A 367 18.13 11.03 -1.37
CA LYS A 367 18.74 11.74 -2.50
C LYS A 367 19.62 10.84 -3.36
N THR A 368 19.94 9.64 -2.89
CA THR A 368 20.84 8.71 -3.59
C THR A 368 20.24 7.32 -3.59
N TRP A 369 20.87 6.37 -4.25
CA TRP A 369 20.39 4.98 -4.28
C TRP A 369 20.33 4.28 -2.93
N ARG A 370 21.06 4.81 -1.94
CA ARG A 370 21.28 4.17 -0.64
C ARG A 370 19.99 3.87 0.12
N TRP A 371 18.95 4.71 -0.02
CA TRP A 371 17.70 4.50 0.71
C TRP A 371 16.93 3.27 0.23
N TRP A 372 16.86 3.02 -1.08
CA TRP A 372 16.14 1.86 -1.60
C TRP A 372 17.04 0.63 -1.56
N TRP A 373 18.36 0.78 -1.72
CA TRP A 373 19.31 -0.32 -1.63
C TRP A 373 19.25 -1.01 -0.26
N VAL A 374 19.27 -0.21 0.82
CA VAL A 374 19.17 -0.74 2.19
C VAL A 374 17.89 -1.53 2.40
N ARG A 375 16.80 -1.10 1.74
CA ARG A 375 15.48 -1.73 1.85
C ARG A 375 15.45 -3.03 1.05
N LEU A 376 15.80 -2.99 -0.23
CA LEU A 376 15.85 -4.18 -1.09
C LEU A 376 16.78 -5.26 -0.54
N LYS A 377 18.00 -4.90 -0.11
CA LYS A 377 18.93 -5.85 0.52
C LYS A 377 18.34 -6.43 1.80
N GLY A 378 17.73 -5.58 2.62
CA GLY A 378 17.07 -5.96 3.85
C GLY A 378 15.85 -6.86 3.66
N ASP A 379 15.07 -6.62 2.60
CA ASP A 379 13.87 -7.38 2.28
C ASP A 379 14.21 -8.81 1.87
N LEU A 380 15.21 -8.97 0.99
CA LEU A 380 15.72 -10.28 0.59
C LEU A 380 16.28 -11.04 1.80
N TYR A 381 17.00 -10.35 2.69
CA TYR A 381 17.52 -10.97 3.91
C TYR A 381 16.40 -11.39 4.88
N LEU A 382 15.43 -10.52 5.14
CA LEU A 382 14.33 -10.82 6.08
C LEU A 382 13.34 -11.84 5.52
N ALA A 383 13.24 -12.01 4.19
CA ALA A 383 12.49 -13.10 3.59
C ALA A 383 12.95 -14.46 4.13
N ASP A 384 14.24 -14.60 4.48
CA ASP A 384 14.75 -15.84 5.06
C ASP A 384 14.20 -16.21 6.44
N TYR A 385 13.59 -15.24 7.11
CA TYR A 385 13.12 -15.35 8.49
C TYR A 385 11.61 -15.27 8.65
N MET A 386 10.82 -15.20 7.56
CA MET A 386 9.36 -15.11 7.62
C MET A 386 8.70 -16.20 8.48
N GLU A 387 9.30 -17.40 8.55
CA GLU A 387 8.85 -18.53 9.38
C GLU A 387 9.63 -18.69 10.71
N LYS A 388 10.54 -17.78 11.02
CA LYS A 388 11.42 -17.80 12.21
C LYS A 388 11.35 -16.48 12.97
N PRO A 389 10.17 -16.02 13.38
CA PRO A 389 10.02 -14.67 13.94
C PRO A 389 10.81 -14.47 15.26
N GLU A 390 11.06 -15.52 16.03
CA GLU A 390 11.90 -15.48 17.25
C GLU A 390 13.34 -15.00 17.02
N GLU A 391 13.84 -15.04 15.78
CA GLU A 391 15.19 -14.56 15.44
C GLU A 391 15.32 -13.04 15.52
N PHE A 392 14.20 -12.31 15.47
CA PHE A 392 14.16 -10.84 15.47
C PHE A 392 13.19 -10.25 16.48
N VAL A 393 12.19 -11.01 16.94
CA VAL A 393 11.11 -10.51 17.78
C VAL A 393 11.23 -11.08 19.19
N THR A 394 11.01 -10.23 20.20
CA THR A 394 10.95 -10.66 21.60
C THR A 394 9.84 -9.93 22.37
N ILE A 395 9.42 -10.50 23.49
CA ILE A 395 8.62 -9.80 24.49
C ILE A 395 9.58 -9.10 25.44
N MET A 396 9.64 -7.78 25.36
CA MET A 396 10.48 -6.94 26.21
C MET A 396 9.91 -6.80 27.63
N LYS A 397 8.59 -6.88 27.78
CA LYS A 397 7.91 -6.76 29.07
C LYS A 397 6.53 -7.40 29.02
N ARG A 398 6.13 -8.08 30.09
CA ARG A 398 4.74 -8.45 30.39
C ARG A 398 4.20 -7.57 31.51
N PHE A 399 2.90 -7.29 31.50
CA PHE A 399 2.22 -6.53 32.55
C PHE A 399 0.77 -6.97 32.70
N ASP A 400 0.23 -6.83 33.91
CA ASP A 400 -1.18 -7.08 34.19
C ASP A 400 -2.03 -5.88 33.78
N VAL A 401 -3.26 -6.15 33.33
CA VAL A 401 -4.24 -5.12 33.00
C VAL A 401 -5.41 -5.30 33.97
N ASP A 402 -5.58 -4.36 34.89
CA ASP A 402 -6.49 -4.54 36.03
C ASP A 402 -7.94 -4.12 35.76
N ASN A 403 -8.17 -3.22 34.81
CA ASN A 403 -9.50 -2.70 34.45
C ASN A 403 -9.46 -1.97 33.09
N GLN A 404 -10.64 -1.71 32.56
CA GLN A 404 -10.83 -0.95 31.32
C GLN A 404 -10.22 0.47 31.41
N THR A 405 -10.32 1.15 32.56
CA THR A 405 -9.77 2.50 32.74
C THR A 405 -8.25 2.55 32.59
N TYR A 406 -7.55 1.48 32.96
CA TYR A 406 -6.11 1.37 32.72
C TYR A 406 -5.80 1.31 31.23
N ILE A 407 -6.58 0.55 30.44
CA ILE A 407 -6.46 0.54 28.98
C ILE A 407 -6.71 1.93 28.41
N GLU A 408 -7.82 2.57 28.78
CA GLU A 408 -8.18 3.92 28.31
C GLU A 408 -7.08 4.93 28.61
N LYS A 409 -6.39 4.79 29.74
CA LYS A 409 -5.23 5.61 30.08
C LYS A 409 -4.07 5.41 29.11
N LEU A 410 -3.73 4.17 28.76
CA LEU A 410 -2.70 3.86 27.77
C LEU A 410 -3.07 4.39 26.37
N GLU A 411 -4.35 4.38 26.03
CA GLU A 411 -4.90 4.89 24.77
C GLU A 411 -4.92 6.42 24.69
N SER A 412 -5.00 7.11 25.83
CA SER A 412 -5.24 8.56 25.94
C SER A 412 -4.13 9.43 25.36
N ALA A 413 -4.49 10.46 24.59
CA ALA A 413 -3.54 11.43 24.06
C ALA A 413 -2.72 12.10 25.19
N GLY A 414 -1.44 12.40 24.92
CA GLY A 414 -0.53 12.99 25.92
C GLY A 414 0.03 12.01 26.96
N VAL A 415 -0.46 10.76 27.02
CA VAL A 415 0.10 9.72 27.88
C VAL A 415 1.21 8.97 27.16
N ASN A 416 2.36 8.82 27.81
CA ASN A 416 3.42 7.89 27.38
C ASN A 416 3.13 6.51 28.00
N PRO A 417 2.64 5.53 27.24
CA PRO A 417 2.29 4.23 27.80
C PRO A 417 3.51 3.47 28.31
N LEU A 418 4.73 3.76 27.87
CA LEU A 418 5.94 3.13 28.39
C LEU A 418 6.23 3.52 29.84
N VAL A 419 5.83 4.74 30.26
CA VAL A 419 5.88 5.16 31.66
C VAL A 419 4.80 4.43 32.46
N GLU A 420 3.59 4.33 31.90
CA GLU A 420 2.43 3.74 32.59
C GLU A 420 2.52 2.23 32.78
N ILE A 421 3.17 1.51 31.87
CA ILE A 421 3.48 0.08 32.06
C ILE A 421 4.71 -0.12 32.95
N GLY A 422 5.39 0.96 33.37
CA GLY A 422 6.57 0.90 34.23
C GLY A 422 7.85 0.42 33.52
N LEU A 423 8.00 0.69 32.21
CA LEU A 423 9.27 0.54 31.50
C LEU A 423 10.19 1.75 31.75
N MET A 424 9.60 2.95 31.77
CA MET A 424 10.29 4.21 32.03
C MET A 424 9.83 4.83 33.35
N PRO A 425 10.68 5.59 34.07
CA PRO A 425 10.25 6.33 35.25
C PRO A 425 9.27 7.45 34.87
N LYS A 426 8.45 7.87 35.84
CA LYS A 426 7.62 9.08 35.67
C LYS A 426 8.54 10.30 35.50
N PRO A 427 8.22 11.24 34.60
CA PRO A 427 8.98 12.47 34.50
C PRO A 427 9.05 13.13 35.88
N THR A 428 10.24 13.56 36.29
CA THR A 428 10.34 14.42 37.47
C THR A 428 9.66 15.74 37.09
N PRO A 429 8.72 16.27 37.88
CA PRO A 429 8.10 17.56 37.56
C PRO A 429 9.21 18.59 37.34
N GLU A 430 9.24 19.20 36.17
CA GLU A 430 10.18 20.29 35.90
C GLU A 430 10.02 21.32 37.02
N LYS A 431 11.11 21.64 37.71
CA LYS A 431 11.12 22.84 38.54
C LYS A 431 10.82 23.99 37.60
N ILE A 432 9.65 24.59 37.74
CA ILE A 432 9.34 25.87 37.13
C ILE A 432 10.36 26.85 37.71
N VAL A 433 11.44 27.09 36.99
CA VAL A 433 12.27 28.25 37.24
C VAL A 433 11.46 29.40 36.69
N GLU A 434 10.80 30.16 37.55
CA GLU A 434 10.21 31.44 37.17
C GLU A 434 11.32 32.29 36.55
N VAL A 435 11.37 32.35 35.22
CA VAL A 435 12.22 33.28 34.51
C VAL A 435 11.57 34.64 34.68
N ILE A 436 11.98 35.37 35.72
CA ILE A 436 11.57 36.77 35.92
C ILE A 436 12.04 37.54 34.68
N PRO A 437 11.12 38.08 33.85
CA PRO A 437 11.49 38.77 32.63
C PRO A 437 12.44 39.95 32.91
N SER A 438 13.42 40.17 32.04
CA SER A 438 14.44 41.22 32.20
C SER A 438 13.86 42.63 32.42
N TRP A 439 12.66 42.89 31.89
CA TRP A 439 11.95 44.16 32.06
C TRP A 439 11.50 44.41 33.51
N VAL A 440 11.29 43.36 34.31
CA VAL A 440 10.93 43.47 35.74
C VAL A 440 12.12 44.04 36.53
N TYR A 441 13.33 43.56 36.26
CA TYR A 441 14.55 44.13 36.87
C TYR A 441 14.78 45.57 36.43
N PHE A 442 14.52 45.89 35.15
CA PHE A 442 14.62 47.25 34.64
C PHE A 442 13.62 48.20 35.33
N THR A 443 12.36 47.77 35.49
CA THR A 443 11.33 48.57 36.18
C THR A 443 11.64 48.76 37.66
N MET A 444 12.13 47.73 38.36
CA MET A 444 12.61 47.87 39.74
C MET A 444 13.76 48.89 39.84
N GLY A 445 14.73 48.84 38.92
CA GLY A 445 15.82 49.81 38.86
C GLY A 445 15.34 51.25 38.67
N VAL A 446 14.40 51.48 37.75
CA VAL A 446 13.81 52.81 37.52
C VAL A 446 13.07 53.32 38.77
N LEU A 447 12.29 52.46 39.45
CA LEU A 447 11.58 52.84 40.66
C LEU A 447 12.51 53.25 41.80
N VAL A 448 13.65 52.57 41.96
CA VAL A 448 14.67 52.93 42.96
C VAL A 448 15.28 54.31 42.64
N VAL A 449 15.57 54.58 41.37
CA VAL A 449 16.10 55.90 40.95
C VAL A 449 15.07 57.00 41.18
N VAL A 450 13.80 56.77 40.83
CA VAL A 450 12.72 57.73 41.06
C VAL A 450 12.56 58.00 42.56
N ALA A 451 12.58 56.97 43.41
CA ALA A 451 12.50 57.12 44.85
C ALA A 451 13.70 57.94 45.41
N ALA A 452 14.91 57.69 44.92
CA ALA A 452 16.10 58.44 45.31
C ALA A 452 16.04 59.91 44.89
N VAL A 453 15.57 60.19 43.67
CA VAL A 453 15.39 61.57 43.16
C VAL A 453 14.30 62.30 43.94
N MET A 454 13.15 61.66 44.18
CA MET A 454 12.07 62.25 44.97
C MET A 454 12.49 62.49 46.41
N GLY A 455 13.24 61.56 47.02
CA GLY A 455 13.82 61.75 48.34
C GLY A 455 14.82 62.91 48.39
N GLY A 456 15.69 63.03 47.38
CA GLY A 456 16.63 64.15 47.26
C GLY A 456 15.94 65.50 47.08
N LEU A 457 14.89 65.56 46.25
CA LEU A 457 14.07 66.76 46.04
C LEU A 457 13.31 67.15 47.30
N TYR A 458 12.75 66.19 48.04
CA TYR A 458 12.09 66.43 49.33
C TYR A 458 13.04 66.99 50.39
N VAL A 459 14.27 66.46 50.48
CA VAL A 459 15.30 66.98 51.38
C VAL A 459 15.72 68.40 50.98
N LYS A 460 15.79 68.68 49.67
CA LYS A 460 16.12 70.01 49.14
C LYS A 460 15.01 71.03 49.41
N SER A 461 13.74 70.65 49.29
CA SER A 461 12.59 71.53 49.56
C SER A 461 12.36 71.85 51.04
N ARG A 462 12.97 71.06 51.95
CA ARG A 462 12.97 71.36 53.40
C ARG A 462 14.13 72.26 53.84
N LYS A 463 15.10 72.52 52.96
CA LYS A 463 16.29 73.36 53.23
C LYS A 463 16.21 74.74 52.55
N SER A 464 15.17 75.02 51.77
CA SER A 464 14.76 76.38 51.35
C SER A 464 13.61 76.83 52.23
#